data_AF-A0A9Q8ZVF4-F1
#
_entry.id   AF-A0A9Q8ZVF4-F1
#
_cell.length_a   1.000
_cell.length_b   1.000
_cell.length_c   1.000
_cell.angle_alpha   90.00
_cell.angle_beta   90.00
_cell.angle_gamma   90.00
#
_symmetry.space_group_name_H-M   'P 1'
#
loop_
_entity.id
_entity.type
_entity.pdbx_description
1 polymer ?
#
loop_
_entity_poly.entity_id
_entity_poly.type
_entity_poly.pdbx_seq_one_letter_code
_entity_poly.pdbx_strand_id
1 'polypeptide(L)' 'MKALDALKAAPPEVRAAALAVLDQVSVPLTERQLASAFRAHGTGLLDAKRMARALRKLDIIAVAPRGP' A
#
# COMPACT_ATOMS: atom_id res chain seq x y z
N MET A 1 0.27 20.45 6.91
CA MET A 1 1.08 19.58 6.02
C MET A 1 0.76 18.14 6.34
N LYS A 2 0.56 17.26 5.33
CA LYS A 2 0.35 15.83 5.60
C LYS A 2 1.71 15.18 5.89
N ALA A 3 1.74 14.21 6.80
CA ALA A 3 2.98 13.49 7.16
C ALA A 3 3.70 12.89 5.94
N LEU A 4 2.93 12.51 4.91
CA LEU A 4 3.45 12.03 3.63
C LEU A 4 4.24 13.09 2.85
N ASP A 5 3.85 14.36 2.91
CA ASP A 5 4.53 15.46 2.21
C ASP A 5 5.88 15.73 2.87
N ALA A 6 5.93 15.68 4.21
CA ALA A 6 7.17 15.79 4.98
C ALA A 6 8.13 14.63 4.70
N LEU A 7 7.61 13.40 4.60
CA LEU A 7 8.41 12.22 4.26
C LEU A 7 8.99 12.29 2.83
N LYS A 8 8.23 12.82 1.87
CA LYS A 8 8.70 13.04 0.49
C LYS A 8 9.81 14.08 0.41
N ALA A 9 9.70 15.15 1.20
CA ALA A 9 10.68 16.22 1.27
C ALA A 9 11.96 15.84 2.06
N ALA A 10 11.95 14.73 2.80
CA ALA A 10 13.09 14.30 3.59
C ALA A 10 14.27 13.83 2.71
N PRO A 11 15.52 13.93 3.22
CA PRO A 11 16.70 13.38 2.57
C PRO A 11 16.52 11.89 2.23
N PRO A 12 17.14 11.39 1.14
CA PRO A 12 16.91 10.01 0.66
C PRO A 12 17.16 8.93 1.71
N GLU A 13 18.22 9.08 2.50
CA GLU A 13 18.63 8.16 3.57
C GLU A 13 17.59 8.11 4.70
N VAL A 14 17.11 9.29 5.13
CA VAL A 14 16.09 9.44 6.17
C VAL A 14 14.76 8.86 5.68
N ARG A 15 14.40 9.11 4.42
CA ARG A 15 13.20 8.55 3.79
C ARG A 15 13.27 7.03 3.72
N ALA A 16 14.41 6.45 3.33
CA ALA A 16 14.60 5.01 3.27
C ALA A 16 14.47 4.35 4.66
N ALA A 17 15.12 4.91 5.69
CA ALA A 17 15.02 4.42 7.05
C ALA A 17 13.58 4.50 7.60
N ALA A 18 12.90 5.63 7.37
CA ALA A 18 11.51 5.80 7.79
C ALA A 18 10.55 4.85 7.07
N LEU A 19 10.73 4.61 5.77
CA LEU A 19 9.95 3.62 5.03
C LEU A 19 10.21 2.20 5.53
N ALA A 20 11.45 1.84 5.87
CA ALA A 20 11.77 0.53 6.43
C ALA A 20 11.09 0.30 7.80
N VAL A 21 11.06 1.32 8.67
CA VAL A 21 10.34 1.24 9.94
C VAL A 21 8.83 1.15 9.70
N LEU A 22 8.28 1.95 8.79
CA LEU A 22 6.87 1.89 8.42
C LEU A 22 6.48 0.52 7.87
N ASP A 23 7.34 -0.10 7.06
CA ASP A 23 7.14 -1.45 6.53
C ASP A 23 7.06 -2.48 7.66
N GLN A 24 7.99 -2.41 8.63
CA GLN A 24 8.01 -3.30 9.80
C GLN A 24 6.79 -3.18 10.71
N VAL A 25 6.22 -1.97 10.86
CA VAL A 25 5.04 -1.75 11.71
C VAL A 25 3.72 -1.79 10.94
N SER A 26 3.78 -1.87 9.60
CA SER A 26 2.59 -1.89 8.78
C SER A 26 1.87 -3.23 8.88
N VAL A 27 0.56 -3.17 9.11
CA VAL A 27 -0.30 -4.35 9.01
C VAL A 27 -0.54 -4.64 7.53
N PRO A 28 -0.46 -5.91 7.09
CA PRO A 28 -0.75 -6.28 5.71
C PRO A 28 -2.11 -5.76 5.26
N LEU A 29 -2.16 -5.11 4.09
CA LEU A 29 -3.41 -4.56 3.57
C LEU A 29 -4.31 -5.69 3.06
N THR A 30 -5.61 -5.61 3.34
CA THR A 30 -6.59 -6.55 2.77
C THR A 30 -6.87 -6.23 1.29
N GLU A 31 -7.28 -7.24 0.52
CA GLU A 31 -7.71 -7.09 -0.89
C GLU A 31 -8.80 -6.00 -1.04
N ARG A 32 -9.70 -5.88 -0.05
CA ARG A 32 -10.77 -4.88 -0.04
C ARG A 32 -10.22 -3.46 0.12
N GLN A 33 -9.23 -3.26 1.00
CA GLN A 33 -8.59 -1.97 1.20
C GLN A 33 -7.82 -1.54 -0.05
N LEU A 34 -7.08 -2.45 -0.67
CA LEU A 34 -6.38 -2.20 -1.94
C LEU A 34 -7.36 -1.83 -3.07
N ALA A 35 -8.42 -2.62 -3.25
CA ALA A 35 -9.44 -2.32 -4.25
C ALA A 35 -10.13 -0.97 -3.99
N SER A 36 -10.38 -0.62 -2.72
CA SER A 36 -10.93 0.69 -2.35
C SER A 36 -9.97 1.83 -2.68
N ALA A 37 -8.67 1.65 -2.46
CA ALA A 37 -7.64 2.63 -2.79
C ALA A 37 -7.56 2.87 -4.31
N PHE A 38 -7.56 1.81 -5.14
CA PHE A 38 -7.58 1.97 -6.60
C PHE A 38 -8.82 2.71 -7.08
N ARG A 39 -9.99 2.40 -6.50
CA ARG A 39 -11.24 3.09 -6.84
C ARG A 39 -11.20 4.57 -6.47
N ALA A 40 -10.56 4.94 -5.36
CA ALA A 40 -10.39 6.35 -4.99
C ALA A 40 -9.55 7.15 -6.01
N HIS A 41 -8.77 6.46 -6.84
CA HIS A 41 -7.99 7.03 -7.94
C HIS A 41 -8.61 6.81 -9.32
N GLY A 42 -9.91 6.49 -9.39
CA GLY A 42 -10.66 6.43 -10.66
C GLY A 42 -10.63 5.09 -11.38
N THR A 43 -10.07 4.04 -10.77
CA THR A 43 -10.09 2.68 -11.34
C THR A 43 -11.48 2.04 -11.20
N GLY A 44 -11.96 1.39 -12.27
CA GLY A 44 -13.20 0.61 -12.24
C GLY A 44 -13.15 -0.55 -11.21
N LEU A 45 -14.32 -0.97 -10.69
CA LEU A 45 -14.39 -1.97 -9.62
C LEU A 45 -13.75 -3.32 -9.99
N LEU A 46 -13.95 -3.79 -11.21
CA LEU A 46 -13.41 -5.06 -11.69
C LEU A 46 -11.88 -4.98 -11.83
N ASP A 47 -11.38 -3.88 -12.39
CA ASP A 47 -9.95 -3.67 -12.57
C ASP A 47 -9.25 -3.48 -11.23
N ALA A 48 -9.85 -2.73 -10.30
CA ALA A 48 -9.35 -2.57 -8.94
C ALA A 48 -9.22 -3.92 -8.21
N LYS A 49 -10.19 -4.83 -8.37
CA LYS A 49 -10.11 -6.18 -7.81
C LYS A 49 -9.04 -7.03 -8.49
N ARG A 50 -8.91 -6.94 -9.82
CA ARG A 50 -7.86 -7.66 -10.57
C ARG A 50 -6.47 -7.19 -10.16
N MET A 51 -6.26 -5.89 -10.02
CA MET A 51 -5.02 -5.28 -9.55
C MET A 51 -4.69 -5.71 -8.11
N ALA A 52 -5.66 -5.65 -7.19
CA ALA A 52 -5.46 -6.12 -5.82
C ALA A 52 -5.06 -7.60 -5.74
N ARG A 53 -5.65 -8.46 -6.60
CA ARG A 53 -5.26 -9.87 -6.72
C ARG A 53 -3.88 -10.08 -7.33
N ALA A 54 -3.52 -9.28 -8.33
CA ALA A 54 -2.20 -9.37 -8.96
C ALA A 54 -1.10 -9.01 -7.97
N LEU A 55 -1.32 -7.99 -7.15
CA LEU A 55 -0.38 -7.55 -6.12
C LEU A 55 -0.13 -8.59 -5.02
N ARG A 56 -1.10 -9.47 -4.74
CA ARG A 56 -0.90 -10.61 -3.82
C ARG A 56 0.16 -11.60 -4.31
N LYS A 57 0.44 -11.62 -5.62
CA LYS A 57 1.47 -12.50 -6.20
C LYS A 57 2.86 -11.87 -6.21
N LEU A 58 2.98 -10.61 -5.80
CA LEU A 58 4.25 -9.90 -5.72
C LEU A 58 4.63 -9.81 -4.25
N ASP A 59 5.84 -10.25 -3.90
CA ASP A 59 6.39 -10.16 -2.53
C ASP A 59 6.70 -8.71 -2.08
N ILE A 60 6.21 -7.73 -2.84
CA ILE A 60 6.43 -6.29 -2.62
C ILE A 60 5.35 -5.70 -1.69
N ILE A 61 4.18 -6.33 -1.61
CA ILE A 61 3.08 -5.84 -0.76
C ILE A 61 2.66 -6.98 0.16
N ALA A 62 2.77 -6.77 1.46
CA ALA A 62 2.15 -7.64 2.43
C ALA A 62 0.61 -7.55 2.26
N VAL A 63 0.04 -8.46 1.48
CA VAL A 63 -1.41 -8.58 1.31
C VAL A 63 -1.92 -9.64 2.28
N ALA A 64 -2.74 -9.23 3.26
CA ALA A 64 -3.36 -10.18 4.18
C ALA A 64 -4.18 -11.21 3.37
N PRO A 65 -4.03 -12.53 3.61
CA PRO A 65 -5.03 -13.49 3.15
C PRO A 65 -6.39 -13.08 3.73
N ARG A 66 -7.48 -13.32 2.99
CA ARG A 66 -8.84 -13.06 3.53
C ARG A 66 -8.95 -13.80 4.86
N GLY A 67 -9.09 -13.03 5.95
CA GLY A 67 -9.48 -13.58 7.23
C GLY A 67 -10.87 -14.22 7.12
N PRO A 68 -11.20 -15.15 8.02
CA PRO A 68 -12.52 -15.80 8.06
C PRO A 68 -13.67 -14.80 8.12
#